data_AF-A0A926FLF7-F1
#
_entry.id   AF-A0A926FLF7-F1
#
_cell.length_a   1.000
_cell.length_b   1.000
_cell.length_c   1.000
_cell.angle_alpha   90.00
_cell.angle_beta   90.00
_cell.angle_gamma   90.00
#
_symmetry.space_group_name_H-M   'P 1'
#
loop_
_entity.id
_entity.type
_entity.pdbx_description
1 polymer ?
#
loop_
_entity_poly.entity_id
_entity_poly.type
_entity_poly.pdbx_seq_one_letter_code
_entity_poly.pdbx_strand_id
1 'polypeptide(L)'
;MSRRRCGTCLAMYGGMTIALELEERTGTSLPAHIEGSNALAPSDGETVTLRFRITATDDEALEALRHARRSLLREEWTLGLDPDEPSLEEAVFSVTDVVWTVRTSQREACLRKLGELTARAQRTLAEQPLGTSPLPRR
;
A
#
# COMPACT_ATOMS: atom_id res chain seq x y z
N MET A 1 25.04 -6.89 -6.49
CA MET A 1 24.26 -6.34 -5.34
C MET A 1 24.25 -4.82 -5.47
N SER A 2 23.20 -4.23 -6.04
CA SER A 2 23.15 -2.78 -6.27
C SER A 2 21.86 -2.24 -5.65
N ARG A 3 21.99 -1.56 -4.49
CA ARG A 3 20.87 -0.91 -3.80
C ARG A 3 20.62 0.43 -4.49
N ARG A 4 19.63 0.48 -5.39
CA ARG A 4 19.11 1.75 -5.90
C ARG A 4 18.24 2.38 -4.82
N ARG A 5 18.78 3.37 -4.11
CA ARG A 5 18.00 4.28 -3.25
C ARG A 5 17.17 5.16 -4.17
N CYS A 6 15.90 4.83 -4.33
CA CYS A 6 14.93 5.73 -4.95
C CYS A 6 14.50 6.77 -3.92
N GLY A 7 14.52 8.04 -4.32
CA GLY A 7 14.49 9.21 -3.46
C GLY A 7 13.31 9.28 -2.50
N THR A 8 13.63 9.42 -1.22
CA THR A 8 12.70 9.81 -0.16
C THR A 8 12.41 11.30 -0.33
N CYS A 9 11.20 11.67 -0.75
CA CYS A 9 10.73 13.05 -0.71
C CYS A 9 10.40 13.41 0.76
N LEU A 10 11.39 13.89 1.50
CA LEU A 10 11.22 14.31 2.90
C LEU A 10 10.71 15.76 2.91
N ALA A 11 9.40 15.94 3.08
CA ALA A 11 8.85 17.24 3.47
C ALA A 11 8.79 17.28 5.00
N MET A 12 9.64 18.11 5.63
CA MET A 12 9.62 18.31 7.08
C MET A 12 8.54 19.34 7.44
N TYR A 13 7.36 18.86 7.84
CA TYR A 13 6.39 19.63 8.63
C TYR A 13 5.95 18.76 9.81
N GLY A 14 6.31 19.18 11.03
CA GLY A 14 5.70 18.76 12.30
C GLY A 14 5.45 17.26 12.51
N GLY A 15 6.49 16.47 12.78
CA GLY A 15 6.45 15.21 13.56
C GLY A 15 5.69 13.99 13.01
N MET A 16 4.63 14.17 12.23
CA MET A 16 3.70 13.11 11.82
C MET A 16 4.00 12.75 10.37
N THR A 17 4.87 11.76 10.14
CA THR A 17 5.29 11.38 8.79
C THR A 17 5.04 9.89 8.58
N ILE A 18 4.38 9.56 7.48
CA ILE A 18 4.28 8.19 6.97
C ILE A 18 5.19 8.09 5.76
N ALA A 19 6.11 7.12 5.79
CA ALA A 19 6.93 6.75 4.66
C ALA A 19 6.79 5.25 4.37
N LEU A 20 6.70 4.90 3.08
CA LEU A 20 6.73 3.52 2.60
C LEU A 20 8.03 3.29 1.84
N GLU A 21 8.91 2.44 2.36
CA GLU A 21 10.16 2.07 1.68
C GLU A 21 9.98 0.76 0.91
N LEU A 22 10.17 0.79 -0.40
CA LEU A 22 10.02 -0.39 -1.25
C LEU A 22 11.24 -1.31 -1.20
N GLU A 23 11.01 -2.56 -0.83
CA GLU A 23 11.88 -3.73 -0.99
C GLU A 23 11.24 -4.69 -2.00
N GLU A 24 11.77 -4.74 -3.21
CA GLU A 24 11.32 -5.70 -4.23
C GLU A 24 12.02 -7.04 -4.00
N ARG A 25 11.21 -8.10 -3.84
CA ARG A 25 11.70 -9.46 -3.85
C ARG A 25 11.08 -10.16 -5.05
N THR A 26 11.88 -10.37 -6.08
CA THR A 26 11.52 -11.23 -7.20
C THR A 26 11.38 -12.64 -6.66
N GLY A 27 10.14 -13.08 -6.48
CA GLY A 27 9.83 -14.45 -6.15
C GLY A 27 9.82 -15.24 -7.45
N THR A 28 10.74 -16.18 -7.62
CA THR A 28 10.57 -17.22 -8.64
C THR A 28 9.45 -18.13 -8.14
N SER A 29 8.20 -17.75 -8.40
CA SER A 29 7.07 -18.64 -8.18
C SER A 29 7.16 -19.75 -9.23
N LEU A 30 7.65 -20.92 -8.83
CA LEU A 30 7.43 -22.14 -9.61
C LEU A 30 5.92 -22.41 -9.64
N PRO A 31 5.32 -22.71 -10.79
CA PRO A 31 3.89 -22.94 -10.87
C PRO A 31 3.54 -24.15 -9.99
N ALA A 32 2.76 -23.92 -8.93
CA ALA A 32 2.08 -25.00 -8.24
C ALA A 32 1.02 -25.54 -9.20
N HIS A 33 1.43 -26.56 -9.96
CA HIS A 33 0.58 -27.28 -10.91
C HIS A 33 -0.47 -28.05 -10.10
N ILE A 34 -1.61 -27.42 -9.81
CA ILE A 34 -2.79 -28.11 -9.30
C ILE A 34 -3.54 -28.63 -10.51
N GLU A 35 -3.35 -29.92 -10.77
CA GLU A 35 -4.07 -30.67 -11.81
C GLU A 35 -5.55 -30.78 -11.39
N GLY A 36 -6.41 -29.99 -12.02
CA GLY A 36 -7.85 -30.05 -11.74
C GLY A 36 -8.68 -28.96 -12.42
N SER A 37 -9.27 -29.31 -13.57
CA SER A 37 -10.49 -28.73 -14.17
C SER A 37 -10.46 -27.31 -14.74
N ASN A 38 -10.60 -27.25 -16.07
CA ASN A 38 -11.10 -26.17 -16.94
C ASN A 38 -11.61 -24.88 -16.24
N ALA A 39 -10.72 -23.91 -16.09
CA ALA A 39 -11.04 -22.49 -16.14
C ALA A 39 -9.85 -21.78 -16.79
N LEU A 40 -10.09 -20.82 -17.68
CA LEU A 40 -9.09 -20.02 -18.37
C LEU A 40 -7.98 -19.57 -17.39
N ALA A 41 -6.82 -20.23 -17.44
CA ALA A 41 -5.68 -19.89 -16.60
C ALA A 41 -5.25 -18.46 -16.98
N PRO A 42 -5.32 -17.47 -16.07
CA PRO A 42 -4.98 -16.12 -16.42
C PRO A 42 -3.46 -15.97 -16.39
N SER A 43 -2.86 -16.22 -17.56
CA SER A 43 -1.52 -15.84 -18.03
C SER A 43 -0.35 -16.17 -17.08
N ASP A 44 0.54 -17.06 -17.57
CA ASP A 44 1.90 -17.34 -17.11
C ASP A 44 2.75 -16.05 -17.01
N GLY A 45 2.47 -15.21 -16.03
CA GLY A 45 3.23 -14.00 -15.73
C GLY A 45 4.20 -14.25 -14.59
N GLU A 46 5.46 -13.84 -14.76
CA GLU A 46 6.38 -13.71 -13.64
C GLU A 46 5.70 -12.84 -12.56
N THR A 47 5.63 -13.36 -11.34
CA THR A 47 5.07 -12.65 -10.19
C THR A 47 6.21 -12.04 -9.38
N VAL A 48 5.96 -10.87 -8.83
CA VAL A 48 6.90 -10.17 -7.96
C VAL A 48 6.21 -9.90 -6.63
N THR A 49 6.93 -10.16 -5.54
CA THR A 49 6.48 -9.76 -4.21
C THR A 49 7.08 -8.40 -3.89
N LEU A 50 6.23 -7.40 -3.85
CA LEU A 50 6.57 -6.05 -3.42
C LEU A 50 6.34 -5.97 -1.92
N ARG A 51 7.42 -5.73 -1.17
CA ARG A 51 7.34 -5.46 0.26
C ARG A 51 7.60 -3.98 0.49
N PHE A 52 6.75 -3.31 1.24
CA PHE A 52 6.91 -1.91 1.59
C PHE A 52 7.03 -1.80 3.09
N ARG A 53 8.16 -1.30 3.58
CA ARG A 53 8.33 -1.04 5.00
C ARG A 53 7.59 0.24 5.37
N ILE A 54 6.63 0.13 6.28
CA ILE A 54 5.91 1.24 6.87
C ILE A 54 6.80 1.86 7.94
N THR A 55 7.12 3.13 7.76
CA THR A 55 7.73 3.97 8.79
C THR A 55 6.69 5.00 9.18
N ALA A 56 6.07 4.81 10.34
CA ALA A 56 5.10 5.71 10.94
C ALA A 56 5.67 6.21 12.27
N THR A 57 5.59 7.53 12.51
CA THR A 57 6.14 8.11 13.74
C THR A 57 5.27 7.83 14.97
N ASP A 58 3.97 7.63 14.79
CA ASP A 58 2.97 7.48 15.86
C ASP A 58 1.78 6.59 15.46
N ASP A 59 0.94 6.26 16.45
CA ASP A 59 -0.29 5.47 16.25
C ASP A 59 -1.32 6.20 15.37
N GLU A 60 -1.30 7.53 15.39
CA GLU A 60 -2.16 8.38 14.57
C GLU A 60 -1.83 8.24 13.07
N ALA A 61 -0.55 8.17 12.73
CA ALA A 61 -0.07 7.85 11.39
C ALA A 61 -0.48 6.45 10.93
N LEU A 62 -0.41 5.46 11.82
CA LEU A 62 -0.91 4.11 11.50
C LEU A 62 -2.42 4.11 11.27
N GLU A 63 -3.20 4.88 12.03
CA GLU A 63 -4.64 4.97 11.82
C GLU A 63 -5.03 5.72 10.55
N ALA A 64 -4.31 6.80 10.21
CA ALA A 64 -4.50 7.49 8.94
C ALA A 64 -4.24 6.54 7.75
N LEU A 65 -3.22 5.69 7.85
CA LEU A 65 -2.93 4.66 6.84
C LEU A 65 -4.07 3.63 6.72
N ARG A 66 -4.57 3.13 7.86
CA ARG A 66 -5.73 2.20 7.90
C ARG A 66 -6.99 2.85 7.33
N HIS A 67 -7.21 4.13 7.60
CA HIS A 67 -8.32 4.89 7.04
C HIS A 67 -8.19 5.02 5.52
N ALA A 68 -7.02 5.43 5.01
CA ALA A 68 -6.75 5.53 3.58
C ALA A 68 -6.94 4.19 2.86
N ARG A 69 -6.46 3.07 3.42
CA ARG A 69 -6.68 1.72 2.90
C ARG A 69 -8.16 1.40 2.76
N ARG A 70 -8.95 1.62 3.83
CA ARG A 70 -10.40 1.36 3.82
C ARG A 70 -11.14 2.20 2.79
N SER A 71 -10.74 3.46 2.61
CA SER A 71 -11.32 4.33 1.58
C SER A 71 -11.06 3.78 0.19
N LEU A 72 -9.80 3.41 -0.11
CA LEU A 72 -9.44 2.85 -1.42
C LEU A 72 -10.14 1.51 -1.70
N LEU A 73 -10.23 0.61 -0.72
CA LEU A 73 -10.97 -0.65 -0.89
C LEU A 73 -12.45 -0.43 -1.20
N ARG A 74 -13.09 0.55 -0.54
CA ARG A 74 -14.49 0.89 -0.83
C ARG A 74 -14.64 1.43 -2.25
N GLU A 75 -13.71 2.28 -2.68
CA GLU A 75 -13.70 2.79 -4.06
C GLU A 75 -13.55 1.66 -5.07
N GLU A 76 -12.61 0.73 -4.87
CA GLU A 76 -12.45 -0.47 -5.71
C GLU A 76 -13.74 -1.29 -5.79
N TRP A 77 -14.41 -1.50 -4.65
CA TRP A 77 -15.67 -2.24 -4.61
C TRP A 77 -16.83 -1.51 -5.29
N THR A 78 -16.85 -0.17 -5.27
CA THR A 78 -17.95 0.63 -5.84
C THR A 78 -17.77 0.96 -7.32
N LEU A 79 -16.54 1.21 -7.77
CA LEU A 79 -16.23 1.56 -9.16
C LEU A 79 -15.90 0.34 -10.01
N GLY A 80 -15.57 -0.77 -9.36
CA GLY A 80 -15.03 -1.95 -10.01
C GLY A 80 -13.52 -1.83 -10.20
N LEU A 81 -12.88 -2.99 -10.32
CA LEU A 81 -11.45 -3.13 -10.58
C LEU A 81 -11.27 -3.53 -12.04
N ASP A 82 -10.37 -2.85 -12.74
CA ASP A 82 -9.95 -3.28 -14.08
C ASP A 82 -9.27 -4.67 -13.98
N PRO A 83 -9.54 -5.62 -14.90
CA PRO A 83 -8.90 -6.93 -14.88
C PRO A 83 -7.37 -6.90 -14.89
N ASP A 84 -6.75 -5.83 -15.39
CA ASP A 84 -5.30 -5.65 -15.39
C ASP A 84 -4.79 -4.88 -14.16
N GLU A 85 -5.67 -4.35 -13.31
CA GLU A 85 -5.28 -3.67 -12.08
C GLU A 85 -5.18 -4.62 -10.88
N PRO A 86 -4.13 -4.50 -10.06
CA PRO A 86 -3.98 -5.31 -8.86
C PRO A 86 -4.93 -4.83 -7.76
N SER A 87 -5.61 -5.75 -7.07
CA SER A 87 -6.54 -5.44 -5.98
C SER A 87 -5.81 -5.13 -4.69
N LEU A 88 -6.17 -4.03 -4.02
CA LEU A 88 -5.58 -3.68 -2.72
C LEU A 88 -6.00 -4.68 -1.62
N GLU A 89 -7.02 -5.50 -1.87
CA GLU A 89 -7.50 -6.54 -0.96
C GLU A 89 -6.49 -7.69 -0.83
N GLU A 90 -5.76 -7.98 -1.90
CA GLU A 90 -4.73 -9.04 -1.94
C GLU A 90 -3.44 -8.63 -1.21
N ALA A 91 -3.29 -7.34 -0.89
CA ALA A 91 -2.15 -6.85 -0.13
C ALA A 91 -2.31 -7.17 1.37
N VAL A 92 -1.28 -7.76 1.95
CA VAL A 92 -1.18 -8.06 3.37
C VAL A 92 -0.58 -6.87 4.09
N PHE A 93 -1.38 -6.17 4.89
CA PHE A 93 -0.93 -5.06 5.72
C PHE A 93 -0.63 -5.55 7.13
N SER A 94 0.59 -5.28 7.58
CA SER A 94 1.00 -5.40 8.97
C SER A 94 1.27 -4.01 9.55
N VAL A 95 1.70 -3.94 10.82
CA VAL A 95 2.06 -2.68 11.48
C VAL A 95 3.34 -2.09 10.86
N THR A 96 4.26 -2.94 10.40
CA THR A 96 5.60 -2.54 9.94
C THR A 96 5.81 -2.69 8.45
N ASP A 97 4.98 -3.50 7.78
CA ASP A 97 5.20 -3.87 6.39
C ASP A 97 3.87 -4.06 5.65
N VAL A 98 3.82 -3.63 4.40
CA VAL A 98 2.80 -4.03 3.42
C VAL A 98 3.45 -5.01 2.46
N VAL A 99 2.89 -6.21 2.32
CA VAL A 99 3.38 -7.23 1.38
C VAL A 99 2.33 -7.46 0.33
N TRP A 100 2.70 -7.33 -0.94
CA TRP A 100 1.78 -7.46 -2.06
C TRP A 100 2.43 -8.27 -3.18
N THR A 101 1.84 -9.41 -3.50
CA THR A 101 2.29 -10.25 -4.61
C THR A 101 1.44 -9.96 -5.83
N VAL A 102 2.09 -9.50 -6.90
CA VAL A 102 1.42 -9.04 -8.14
C VAL A 102 2.17 -9.51 -9.37
N ARG A 103 1.57 -9.41 -10.56
CA ARG A 103 2.30 -9.68 -11.80
C ARG A 103 3.34 -8.58 -12.06
N THR A 104 4.45 -8.92 -12.71
CA THR A 104 5.49 -7.93 -13.06
C THR A 104 4.93 -6.78 -13.92
N SER A 105 3.96 -7.05 -14.79
CA SER A 105 3.27 -6.01 -15.59
C SER A 105 2.45 -5.03 -14.74
N GLN A 106 1.99 -5.46 -13.57
CA GLN A 106 1.15 -4.67 -12.64
C GLN A 106 1.98 -3.85 -11.65
N ARG A 107 3.31 -3.97 -11.69
CA ARG A 107 4.23 -3.30 -10.78
C ARG A 107 4.02 -1.79 -10.75
N GLU A 108 3.96 -1.14 -11.91
CA GLU A 108 3.78 0.32 -11.98
C GLU A 108 2.40 0.75 -11.45
N ALA A 109 1.36 -0.04 -11.73
CA ALA A 109 0.02 0.20 -11.19
C ALA A 109 -0.01 0.08 -9.66
N CYS A 110 0.71 -0.89 -9.08
CA CYS A 110 0.86 -1.03 -7.63
C CYS A 110 1.55 0.18 -7.00
N LEU A 111 2.66 0.62 -7.59
CA LEU A 111 3.41 1.77 -7.09
C LEU A 111 2.56 3.03 -7.12
N ARG A 112 1.79 3.22 -8.19
CA ARG A 112 0.81 4.32 -8.30
C ARG A 112 -0.26 4.23 -7.20
N LYS A 113 -0.86 3.05 -6.98
CA LYS A 113 -1.87 2.85 -5.91
C LYS A 113 -1.31 3.12 -4.51
N LEU A 114 -0.11 2.64 -4.22
CA LEU A 114 0.53 2.88 -2.92
C LEU A 114 0.97 4.33 -2.74
N GLY A 115 1.37 5.00 -3.83
CA GLY A 115 1.59 6.45 -3.85
C GLY A 115 0.32 7.20 -3.45
N GLU A 116 -0.82 6.86 -4.05
CA GLU A 116 -2.12 7.46 -3.71
C GLU A 116 -2.54 7.16 -2.27
N LEU A 117 -2.35 5.92 -1.82
CA LEU A 117 -2.62 5.51 -0.45
C LEU A 117 -1.80 6.33 0.55
N THR A 118 -0.51 6.52 0.27
CA THR A 118 0.38 7.35 1.10
C THR A 118 -0.03 8.81 1.09
N ALA A 119 -0.35 9.36 -0.08
CA ALA A 119 -0.80 10.74 -0.21
C ALA A 119 -2.12 11.00 0.52
N ARG A 120 -3.06 10.04 0.49
CA ARG A 120 -4.31 10.11 1.27
C ARG A 120 -4.05 10.03 2.76
N ALA A 121 -3.19 9.11 3.20
CA ALA A 121 -2.84 9.00 4.61
C ALA A 121 -2.17 10.29 5.12
N GLN A 122 -1.27 10.89 4.33
CA GLN A 122 -0.64 12.17 4.63
C GLN A 122 -1.65 13.32 4.67
N ARG A 123 -2.64 13.36 3.76
CA ARG A 123 -3.74 14.33 3.81
C ARG A 123 -4.59 14.16 5.07
N THR A 124 -4.97 12.94 5.40
CA THR A 124 -5.73 12.65 6.64
C THR A 124 -4.94 13.06 7.89
N LEU A 125 -3.62 12.87 7.91
CA LEU A 125 -2.76 13.37 8.98
C LEU A 125 -2.71 14.90 9.02
N ALA A 126 -2.55 15.57 7.88
CA ALA A 126 -2.52 17.03 7.81
C ALA A 126 -3.87 17.68 8.19
N GLU A 127 -4.97 16.97 7.95
CA GLU A 127 -6.33 17.39 8.29
C GLU A 127 -6.69 17.12 9.76
N GLN A 128 -5.93 16.29 10.48
CA GLN A 128 -6.13 16.11 11.92
C GLN A 128 -5.63 17.37 12.65
N PRO A 129 -6.54 18.17 13.24
CA PRO A 129 -6.16 19.41 13.87
C PRO A 129 -5.44 19.13 15.19
N LEU A 130 -4.29 19.78 15.39
CA LEU A 130 -3.74 20.00 16.73
C LEU A 130 -4.85 20.57 17.64
N GLY A 131 -5.39 19.73 18.52
CA GLY A 131 -6.18 20.16 19.67
C GLY A 131 -7.70 20.05 19.52
N THR A 132 -8.24 18.91 19.92
CA THR A 132 -9.42 18.89 20.79
C THR A 132 -8.97 19.05 22.23
N SER A 133 -8.47 20.24 22.59
CA SER A 133 -8.45 20.61 24.01
C SER A 133 -9.90 20.80 24.45
N PRO A 134 -10.43 20.01 25.41
CA PRO A 134 -11.76 20.25 25.92
C PRO A 134 -11.74 21.59 26.64
N LEU A 135 -12.40 22.60 26.07
CA LEU A 135 -12.63 23.87 26.76
C LEU A 135 -13.29 23.57 28.13
N PRO A 136 -12.77 24.12 29.25
CA PRO A 136 -13.42 23.93 30.54
C PRO A 136 -14.76 24.65 30.50
N ARG A 137 -15.85 23.88 30.65
CA ARG A 137 -17.19 24.44 30.87
C ARG A 137 -17.16 25.21 32.19
N ARG A 138 -17.39 26.52 32.12
CA ARG A 138 -17.71 27.37 33.28
C ARG A 138 -19.15 27.16 33.71
#